data_AF-A0A7X7NH58-F1
#
_entry.id   AF-A0A7X7NH58-F1
#
_cell.length_a   1.000
_cell.length_b   1.000
_cell.length_c   1.000
_cell.angle_alpha   90.00
_cell.angle_beta   90.00
_cell.angle_gamma   90.00
#
_symmetry.space_group_name_H-M   'P 1'
#
loop_
_entity.id
_entity.type
_entity.pdbx_description
1 polymer ?
#
loop_
_entity_poly.entity_id
_entity_poly.type
_entity_poly.pdbx_seq_one_letter_code
_entity_poly.pdbx_strand_id
1 'polypeptide(L)'
;MNRYFSMLLVIPGLLFCGCQAGTSGNSGDQIKTLHKQEKFKIAGRKKKEPEKDSLISGFESRLFNAWPQGIYDSVKVSARFRKDSIRIAFQNAGTELQKEQIVNEAGKLLTDLIVYELIPFWYKTRWSFEGHTEVPRQGSVACGYFVSTVLRDAGFNLNRFKLAQGSPSAEAYSIGVLDSVKLLEGLPYSKVLEYFLTRNDGLYFVGLDYHVGFILKYSERLYFIHSNYLDSKCVVVEPAKSSEAFFSYRIYIADITSNKNLIKSWILDSKIEIVDESDL
;
A
#
# COMPACT_ATOMS: atom_id res chain seq x y z
N MET A 1 8.79 -39.15 18.01
CA MET A 1 9.69 -38.83 16.87
C MET A 1 8.91 -37.95 15.91
N ASN A 2 9.21 -36.66 15.85
CA ASN A 2 8.80 -35.80 14.73
C ASN A 2 9.80 -34.65 14.67
N ARG A 3 10.71 -34.72 13.70
CA ARG A 3 11.73 -33.70 13.44
C ARG A 3 11.18 -32.75 12.39
N TYR A 4 10.81 -31.53 12.80
CA TYR A 4 10.57 -30.45 11.85
C TYR A 4 11.92 -29.88 11.41
N PHE A 5 12.20 -30.05 10.12
CA PHE A 5 13.36 -29.50 9.44
C PHE A 5 13.21 -27.97 9.37
N SER A 6 14.10 -27.24 10.06
CA SER A 6 14.25 -25.80 9.92
C SER A 6 14.95 -25.51 8.60
N MET A 7 14.20 -25.07 7.59
CA MET A 7 14.77 -24.62 6.32
C MET A 7 15.23 -23.16 6.49
N LEU A 8 16.54 -22.96 6.68
CA LEU A 8 17.17 -21.65 6.58
C LEU A 8 16.96 -21.11 5.16
N LEU A 9 16.30 -19.95 5.05
CA LEU A 9 16.31 -19.13 3.85
C LEU A 9 17.71 -18.50 3.70
N VAL A 10 18.52 -19.08 2.82
CA VAL A 10 19.77 -18.48 2.34
C VAL A 10 19.39 -17.53 1.19
N ILE A 11 19.61 -16.23 1.37
CA ILE A 11 19.49 -15.23 0.30
C ILE A 11 20.84 -15.20 -0.45
N PRO A 12 20.92 -15.56 -1.74
CA PRO A 12 22.18 -15.51 -2.48
C PRO A 12 22.43 -14.13 -3.10
N GLY A 13 23.60 -13.56 -2.79
CA GLY A 13 24.52 -12.97 -3.78
C GLY A 13 24.24 -11.56 -4.31
N LEU A 14 24.95 -10.56 -3.75
CA LEU A 14 25.31 -9.32 -4.45
C LEU A 14 26.78 -9.41 -4.85
N LEU A 15 27.04 -9.77 -6.11
CA LEU A 15 28.33 -9.66 -6.77
C LEU A 15 28.48 -8.23 -7.32
N PHE A 16 29.44 -7.49 -6.77
CA PHE A 16 29.87 -6.20 -7.32
C PHE A 16 30.71 -6.43 -8.58
N CYS A 17 30.22 -5.99 -9.74
CA CYS A 17 31.03 -5.84 -10.94
C CYS A 17 31.28 -4.34 -11.16
N GLY A 18 32.51 -3.91 -10.92
CA GLY A 18 32.98 -2.57 -11.25
C GLY A 18 33.50 -2.52 -12.68
N CYS A 19 33.03 -1.56 -13.48
CA CYS A 19 33.67 -1.18 -14.73
C CYS A 19 33.93 0.33 -14.74
N GLN A 20 35.21 0.66 -14.91
CA GLN A 20 35.74 2.00 -15.15
C GLN A 20 35.35 2.49 -16.54
N ALA A 21 35.00 3.78 -16.64
CA ALA A 21 34.82 4.47 -17.91
C ALA A 21 36.15 5.09 -18.36
N GLY A 22 36.62 4.68 -19.54
CA GLY A 22 37.71 5.31 -20.29
C GLY A 22 37.16 6.14 -21.45
N THR A 23 37.66 7.37 -21.56
CA THR A 23 37.31 8.40 -22.53
C THR A 23 38.02 8.25 -23.89
N SER A 24 37.44 8.87 -24.93
CA SER A 24 38.10 9.77 -25.93
C SER A 24 38.00 9.42 -27.43
N GLY A 25 37.83 10.50 -28.23
CA GLY A 25 38.24 10.68 -29.65
C GLY A 25 37.27 10.15 -30.70
N ASN A 26 36.48 10.92 -31.48
CA ASN A 26 36.66 12.13 -32.32
C ASN A 26 37.10 11.87 -33.78
N SER A 27 36.54 12.68 -34.70
CA SER A 27 36.78 12.86 -36.16
C SER A 27 36.38 11.69 -37.07
N GLY A 28 35.52 11.84 -38.08
CA GLY A 28 35.53 12.78 -39.22
C GLY A 28 35.93 11.96 -40.47
N ASP A 29 35.47 12.10 -41.70
CA ASP A 29 34.58 13.03 -42.40
C ASP A 29 34.40 12.43 -43.84
N GLN A 30 33.44 12.96 -44.62
CA GLN A 30 33.32 12.91 -46.10
C GLN A 30 32.60 11.74 -46.82
N ILE A 31 31.77 11.90 -47.88
CA ILE A 31 31.06 12.99 -48.59
C ILE A 31 30.18 12.31 -49.71
N LYS A 32 29.11 13.01 -50.21
CA LYS A 32 28.39 12.84 -51.52
C LYS A 32 27.36 11.68 -51.65
N THR A 33 26.14 11.79 -52.22
CA THR A 33 25.35 12.82 -52.94
C THR A 33 23.88 12.37 -53.03
N LEU A 34 22.97 13.31 -53.37
CA LEU A 34 21.74 13.18 -54.18
C LEU A 34 20.36 13.05 -53.50
N HIS A 35 19.56 14.10 -53.79
CA HIS A 35 18.15 14.34 -53.54
C HIS A 35 17.20 13.17 -53.83
N LYS A 36 16.33 12.85 -52.86
CA LYS A 36 14.89 12.67 -53.11
C LYS A 36 14.10 12.98 -51.84
N GLN A 37 13.18 13.93 -51.95
CA GLN A 37 12.19 14.24 -50.93
C GLN A 37 11.22 13.06 -50.79
N GLU A 38 11.19 12.43 -49.61
CA GLU A 38 10.01 11.72 -49.13
C GLU A 38 9.73 12.15 -47.70
N LYS A 39 8.61 12.84 -47.51
CA LYS A 39 8.07 13.21 -46.21
C LYS A 39 7.68 11.93 -45.46
N PHE A 40 8.58 11.39 -44.66
CA PHE A 40 8.23 10.40 -43.65
C PHE A 40 7.42 11.10 -42.54
N LYS A 41 6.09 10.93 -42.56
CA LYS A 41 5.27 11.07 -41.36
C LYS A 41 5.76 10.01 -40.37
N ILE A 42 6.61 10.40 -39.42
CA ILE A 42 6.82 9.63 -38.20
C ILE A 42 5.52 9.74 -37.41
N ALA A 43 4.59 8.84 -37.69
CA ALA A 43 3.55 8.51 -36.72
C ALA A 43 4.30 7.93 -35.51
N GLY A 44 4.51 8.76 -34.50
CA GLY A 44 5.03 8.35 -33.20
C GLY A 44 4.04 7.37 -32.57
N ARG A 45 4.12 6.10 -32.99
CA ARG A 45 3.48 5.00 -32.30
C ARG A 45 4.29 4.85 -31.02
N LYS A 46 3.83 5.45 -29.92
CA LYS A 46 4.29 5.10 -28.58
C LYS A 46 4.23 3.57 -28.52
N LYS A 47 5.38 2.89 -28.56
CA LYS A 47 5.45 1.47 -28.25
C LYS A 47 4.92 1.36 -26.82
N LYS A 48 3.69 0.87 -26.65
CA LYS A 48 3.28 0.35 -25.34
C LYS A 48 4.26 -0.77 -25.03
N GLU A 49 4.99 -0.63 -23.93
CA GLU A 49 5.93 -1.64 -23.47
C GLU A 49 5.14 -2.86 -22.99
N PRO A 50 5.18 -3.99 -23.72
CA PRO A 50 4.32 -5.14 -23.44
C PRO A 50 4.59 -5.77 -22.06
N GLU A 51 5.80 -5.61 -21.52
CA GLU A 51 6.18 -6.10 -20.19
C GLU A 51 5.49 -5.33 -19.06
N LYS A 52 5.41 -3.99 -19.16
CA LYS A 52 4.70 -3.15 -18.18
C LYS A 52 3.20 -3.45 -18.16
N ASP A 53 2.60 -3.62 -19.34
CA ASP A 53 1.19 -3.99 -19.47
C ASP A 53 0.92 -5.39 -18.88
N SER A 54 1.84 -6.35 -19.07
CA SER A 54 1.78 -7.68 -18.45
C SER A 54 1.83 -7.63 -16.92
N LEU A 55 2.77 -6.86 -16.33
CA LEU A 55 2.89 -6.70 -14.89
C LEU A 55 1.64 -6.05 -14.26
N ILE A 56 1.10 -5.02 -14.90
CA ILE A 56 -0.15 -4.36 -14.45
C ILE A 56 -1.32 -5.34 -14.51
N SER A 57 -1.47 -6.10 -15.60
CA SER A 57 -2.55 -7.09 -15.70
C SER A 57 -2.42 -8.22 -14.68
N GLY A 58 -1.20 -8.69 -14.40
CA GLY A 58 -0.93 -9.67 -13.34
C GLY A 58 -1.27 -9.15 -11.95
N PHE A 59 -0.91 -7.89 -11.66
CA PHE A 59 -1.28 -7.21 -10.42
C PHE A 59 -2.81 -7.07 -10.28
N GLU A 60 -3.50 -6.57 -11.30
CA GLU A 60 -4.96 -6.40 -11.28
C GLU A 60 -5.67 -7.74 -11.12
N SER A 61 -5.19 -8.78 -11.82
CA SER A 61 -5.69 -10.13 -11.64
C SER A 61 -5.50 -10.61 -10.20
N ARG A 62 -4.33 -10.39 -9.59
CA ARG A 62 -4.09 -10.74 -8.18
C ARG A 62 -5.03 -9.97 -7.24
N LEU A 63 -5.25 -8.67 -7.47
CA LEU A 63 -6.07 -7.82 -6.62
C LEU A 63 -7.56 -8.16 -6.71
N PHE A 64 -8.12 -8.24 -7.93
CA PHE A 64 -9.55 -8.45 -8.15
C PHE A 64 -9.97 -9.92 -8.03
N ASN A 65 -9.05 -10.86 -8.29
CA ASN A 65 -9.28 -12.28 -8.08
C ASN A 65 -8.68 -12.78 -6.75
N ALA A 66 -8.30 -11.88 -5.85
CA ALA A 66 -7.90 -12.27 -4.50
C ALA A 66 -9.09 -12.94 -3.79
N TRP A 67 -9.01 -14.25 -3.64
CA TRP A 67 -9.94 -15.01 -2.80
C TRP A 67 -9.27 -15.37 -1.48
N PRO A 68 -10.00 -15.30 -0.36
CA PRO A 68 -9.49 -15.69 0.95
C PRO A 68 -8.90 -17.11 0.90
N GLN A 69 -7.63 -17.24 1.24
CA GLN A 69 -6.94 -18.53 1.31
C GLN A 69 -6.85 -18.99 2.76
N GLY A 70 -7.31 -20.21 3.04
CA GLY A 70 -7.30 -20.77 4.40
C GLY A 70 -8.36 -20.17 5.32
N ILE A 71 -8.00 -20.04 6.60
CA ILE A 71 -8.89 -19.57 7.68
C ILE A 71 -8.36 -18.24 8.21
N TYR A 72 -9.25 -17.27 8.45
CA TYR A 72 -8.88 -15.90 8.85
C TYR A 72 -7.96 -15.86 10.08
N ASP A 73 -8.26 -16.66 11.11
CA ASP A 73 -7.42 -16.73 12.30
C ASP A 73 -6.03 -17.30 12.04
N SER A 74 -5.90 -18.26 11.12
CA SER A 74 -4.60 -18.81 10.72
C SER A 74 -3.75 -17.77 9.98
N VAL A 75 -4.37 -16.89 9.19
CA VAL A 75 -3.68 -15.77 8.54
C VAL A 75 -3.15 -14.79 9.59
N LYS A 76 -3.96 -14.45 10.61
CA LYS A 76 -3.50 -13.59 11.73
C LYS A 76 -2.35 -14.20 12.51
N VAL A 77 -2.40 -15.52 12.77
CA VAL A 77 -1.29 -16.25 13.41
C VAL A 77 -0.02 -16.18 12.54
N SER A 78 -0.14 -16.43 11.24
CA SER A 78 0.98 -16.34 10.28
C SER A 78 1.57 -14.92 10.20
N ALA A 79 0.72 -13.88 10.22
CA ALA A 79 1.15 -12.49 10.24
C ALA A 79 2.02 -12.18 11.46
N ARG A 80 1.62 -12.66 12.65
CA ARG A 80 2.41 -12.50 13.89
C ARG A 80 3.77 -13.18 13.80
N PHE A 81 3.84 -14.42 13.30
CA PHE A 81 5.14 -15.12 13.16
C PHE A 81 6.10 -14.42 12.18
N ARG A 82 5.57 -13.87 11.08
CA ARG A 82 6.38 -13.10 10.12
C ARG A 82 6.84 -11.77 10.72
N LYS A 83 5.97 -11.09 11.47
CA LYS A 83 6.32 -9.89 12.25
C LYS A 83 7.44 -10.18 13.24
N ASP A 84 7.35 -11.27 14.00
CA ASP A 84 8.38 -11.67 14.97
C ASP A 84 9.72 -11.96 14.32
N SER A 85 9.71 -12.64 13.17
CA SER A 85 10.92 -12.88 12.37
C SER A 85 11.59 -11.57 11.93
N ILE A 86 10.80 -10.60 11.45
CA ILE A 86 11.28 -9.27 11.07
C ILE A 86 11.82 -8.51 12.28
N ARG A 87 11.15 -8.60 13.44
CA ARG A 87 11.62 -7.97 14.69
C ARG A 87 12.99 -8.48 15.10
N ILE A 88 13.18 -9.80 15.07
CA ILE A 88 14.47 -10.44 15.40
C ILE A 88 15.55 -9.95 14.42
N ALA A 89 15.27 -9.92 13.11
CA ALA A 89 16.20 -9.41 12.12
C ALA A 89 16.55 -7.93 12.37
N PHE A 90 15.55 -7.09 12.67
CA PHE A 90 15.75 -5.67 12.95
C PHE A 90 16.61 -5.41 14.19
N GLN A 91 16.39 -6.19 15.26
CA GLN A 91 17.17 -6.09 16.51
C GLN A 91 18.62 -6.56 16.34
N ASN A 92 18.85 -7.55 15.48
CA ASN A 92 20.19 -8.08 15.20
C ASN A 92 20.94 -7.32 14.09
N ALA A 93 20.32 -6.33 13.45
CA ALA A 93 20.95 -5.53 12.41
C ALA A 93 22.12 -4.71 12.99
N GLY A 94 23.31 -4.89 12.41
CA GLY A 94 24.55 -4.26 12.87
C GLY A 94 24.76 -2.84 12.35
N THR A 95 23.96 -2.39 11.38
CA THR A 95 24.07 -1.04 10.80
C THR A 95 22.70 -0.41 10.55
N GLU A 96 22.66 0.92 10.44
CA GLU A 96 21.43 1.65 10.10
C GLU A 96 20.96 1.35 8.67
N LEU A 97 21.88 1.10 7.73
CA LEU A 97 21.52 0.68 6.37
C LEU A 97 20.78 -0.66 6.37
N GLN A 98 21.24 -1.63 7.18
CA GLN A 98 20.55 -2.91 7.34
C GLN A 98 19.15 -2.73 7.96
N LYS A 99 19.03 -1.89 8.99
CA LYS A 99 17.72 -1.56 9.58
C LYS A 99 16.78 -0.92 8.57
N GLU A 100 17.27 -0.01 7.74
CA GLU A 100 16.48 0.62 6.68
C GLU A 100 16.01 -0.39 5.63
N GLN A 101 16.89 -1.31 5.20
CA GLN A 101 16.51 -2.40 4.30
C GLN A 101 15.40 -3.27 4.90
N ILE A 102 15.54 -3.66 6.16
CA ILE A 102 14.52 -4.46 6.88
C ILE A 102 13.20 -3.71 6.99
N VAL A 103 13.22 -2.40 7.26
CA VAL A 103 12.00 -1.56 7.29
C VAL A 103 11.33 -1.52 5.91
N ASN A 104 12.11 -1.40 4.82
CA ASN A 104 11.55 -1.40 3.47
C ASN A 104 10.95 -2.77 3.10
N GLU A 105 11.58 -3.87 3.50
CA GLU A 105 11.05 -5.23 3.34
C GLU A 105 9.77 -5.45 4.16
N ALA A 106 9.74 -4.94 5.40
CA ALA A 106 8.56 -4.98 6.25
C ALA A 106 7.38 -4.22 5.62
N GLY A 107 7.62 -3.07 4.96
CA GLY A 107 6.60 -2.33 4.23
C GLY A 107 5.97 -3.14 3.08
N LYS A 108 6.79 -3.86 2.31
CA LYS A 108 6.31 -4.78 1.24
C LYS A 108 5.49 -5.92 1.82
N LEU A 109 5.99 -6.55 2.89
CA LEU A 109 5.28 -7.61 3.61
C LEU A 109 3.94 -7.12 4.15
N LEU A 110 3.90 -5.93 4.76
CA LEU A 110 2.66 -5.31 5.25
C LEU A 110 1.65 -5.09 4.13
N THR A 111 2.10 -4.63 2.97
CA THR A 111 1.24 -4.51 1.78
C THR A 111 0.64 -5.86 1.42
N ASP A 112 1.46 -6.91 1.36
CA ASP A 112 1.00 -8.24 1.00
C ASP A 112 0.00 -8.81 2.02
N LEU A 113 0.33 -8.70 3.31
CA LEU A 113 -0.50 -9.11 4.43
C LEU A 113 -1.87 -8.44 4.40
N ILE A 114 -1.90 -7.11 4.28
CA ILE A 114 -3.14 -6.34 4.35
C ILE A 114 -3.99 -6.60 3.11
N VAL A 115 -3.41 -6.37 1.93
CA VAL A 115 -4.17 -6.32 0.66
C VAL A 115 -4.54 -7.69 0.15
N TYR A 116 -3.63 -8.67 0.20
CA TYR A 116 -3.84 -9.96 -0.46
C TYR A 116 -4.15 -11.11 0.49
N GLU A 117 -3.96 -10.95 1.80
CA GLU A 117 -4.21 -12.02 2.77
C GLU A 117 -5.37 -11.70 3.72
N LEU A 118 -5.46 -10.47 4.25
CA LEU A 118 -6.51 -10.10 5.22
C LEU A 118 -7.76 -9.54 4.54
N ILE A 119 -7.64 -8.49 3.74
CA ILE A 119 -8.77 -7.82 3.07
C ILE A 119 -9.65 -8.76 2.23
N PRO A 120 -9.13 -9.80 1.55
CA PRO A 120 -9.98 -10.71 0.77
C PRO A 120 -11.02 -11.47 1.59
N PHE A 121 -10.77 -11.68 2.90
CA PHE A 121 -11.80 -12.22 3.79
C PHE A 121 -12.95 -11.24 4.01
N TRP A 122 -12.66 -9.94 4.00
CA TRP A 122 -13.61 -8.87 4.26
C TRP A 122 -14.51 -8.56 3.07
N TYR A 123 -14.11 -8.81 1.84
CA TYR A 123 -14.96 -8.56 0.67
C TYR A 123 -16.37 -9.13 0.85
N LYS A 124 -17.37 -8.32 0.51
CA LYS A 124 -18.81 -8.59 0.68
C LYS A 124 -19.31 -8.62 2.14
N THR A 125 -18.49 -8.29 3.12
CA THR A 125 -18.98 -8.01 4.49
C THR A 125 -19.88 -6.79 4.42
N ARG A 126 -21.13 -6.92 4.88
CA ARG A 126 -22.13 -5.86 4.76
C ARG A 126 -21.66 -4.60 5.47
N TRP A 127 -22.00 -3.44 4.92
CA TRP A 127 -21.81 -2.17 5.57
C TRP A 127 -23.02 -1.84 6.47
N SER A 128 -22.73 -1.18 7.59
CA SER A 128 -23.71 -0.47 8.42
C SER A 128 -22.96 0.63 9.15
N PHE A 129 -23.61 1.79 9.38
CA PHE A 129 -23.02 2.87 10.16
C PHE A 129 -22.62 2.43 11.58
N GLU A 130 -23.47 1.61 12.21
CA GLU A 130 -23.21 1.01 13.53
C GLU A 130 -22.43 -0.31 13.46
N GLY A 131 -21.95 -0.70 12.28
CA GLY A 131 -21.30 -1.99 12.05
C GLY A 131 -19.94 -2.06 12.73
N HIS A 132 -19.75 -3.03 13.63
CA HIS A 132 -18.50 -3.19 14.39
C HIS A 132 -18.05 -4.65 14.49
N THR A 133 -18.51 -5.51 13.56
CA THR A 133 -18.07 -6.91 13.52
C THR A 133 -16.55 -6.98 13.37
N GLU A 134 -15.95 -7.98 14.02
CA GLU A 134 -14.55 -8.34 13.82
C GLU A 134 -14.38 -9.67 13.08
N VAL A 135 -15.49 -10.24 12.62
CA VAL A 135 -15.50 -11.51 11.89
C VAL A 135 -15.95 -11.23 10.45
N PRO A 136 -15.06 -11.39 9.45
CA PRO A 136 -15.40 -11.13 8.06
C PRO A 136 -16.62 -11.92 7.60
N ARG A 137 -17.49 -11.28 6.82
CA ARG A 137 -18.76 -11.82 6.28
C ARG A 137 -19.79 -12.25 7.34
N GLN A 138 -19.60 -11.89 8.61
CA GLN A 138 -20.59 -12.10 9.66
C GLN A 138 -21.01 -10.76 10.26
N GLY A 139 -22.29 -10.42 10.16
CA GLY A 139 -22.79 -9.11 10.59
C GLY A 139 -22.42 -7.99 9.62
N SER A 140 -22.08 -6.82 10.15
CA SER A 140 -21.75 -5.63 9.36
C SER A 140 -20.59 -4.84 9.94
N VAL A 141 -19.91 -4.07 9.09
CA VAL A 141 -18.71 -3.28 9.43
C VAL A 141 -18.78 -1.88 8.85
N ALA A 142 -18.62 -0.85 9.68
CA ALA A 142 -18.47 0.54 9.27
C ALA A 142 -17.07 0.78 8.69
N CYS A 143 -16.86 1.94 8.07
CA CYS A 143 -15.60 2.28 7.41
C CYS A 143 -14.40 2.32 8.38
N GLY A 144 -14.51 3.05 9.49
CA GLY A 144 -13.45 3.11 10.53
C GLY A 144 -13.21 1.76 11.19
N TYR A 145 -14.27 0.97 11.46
CA TYR A 145 -14.12 -0.38 12.01
C TYR A 145 -13.46 -1.34 11.04
N PHE A 146 -13.68 -1.20 9.73
CA PHE A 146 -12.99 -2.00 8.73
C PHE A 146 -11.49 -1.69 8.72
N VAL A 147 -11.12 -0.41 8.62
CA VAL A 147 -9.71 0.03 8.62
C VAL A 147 -9.00 -0.43 9.90
N SER A 148 -9.55 -0.05 11.05
CA SER A 148 -8.93 -0.33 12.36
C SER A 148 -8.81 -1.83 12.65
N THR A 149 -9.81 -2.63 12.26
CA THR A 149 -9.77 -4.09 12.45
C THR A 149 -8.71 -4.73 11.55
N VAL A 150 -8.62 -4.33 10.28
CA VAL A 150 -7.60 -4.84 9.36
C VAL A 150 -6.20 -4.48 9.84
N LEU A 151 -5.96 -3.26 10.30
CA LEU A 151 -4.66 -2.85 10.82
C LEU A 151 -4.30 -3.59 12.12
N ARG A 152 -5.23 -3.68 13.08
CA ARG A 152 -5.03 -4.50 14.29
C ARG A 152 -4.67 -5.95 13.92
N ASP A 153 -5.40 -6.54 12.98
CA ASP A 153 -5.24 -7.94 12.60
C ASP A 153 -4.00 -8.19 11.73
N ALA A 154 -3.45 -7.15 11.08
CA ALA A 154 -2.11 -7.12 10.49
C ALA A 154 -0.99 -7.00 11.55
N GLY A 155 -1.35 -6.83 12.82
CA GLY A 155 -0.43 -6.83 13.96
C GLY A 155 0.00 -5.45 14.43
N PHE A 156 -0.67 -4.36 14.03
CA PHE A 156 -0.43 -3.05 14.66
C PHE A 156 -0.97 -3.04 16.09
N ASN A 157 -0.16 -2.55 17.03
CA ASN A 157 -0.56 -2.40 18.43
C ASN A 157 -1.39 -1.12 18.58
N LEU A 158 -2.68 -1.20 18.26
CA LEU A 158 -3.63 -0.09 18.31
C LEU A 158 -4.95 -0.52 18.95
N ASN A 159 -5.69 0.46 19.49
CA ASN A 159 -7.04 0.23 19.98
C ASN A 159 -8.04 0.42 18.83
N ARG A 160 -8.65 -0.67 18.36
CA ARG A 160 -9.56 -0.63 17.20
C ARG A 160 -10.77 0.28 17.42
N PHE A 161 -11.32 0.28 18.64
CA PHE A 161 -12.55 1.02 18.95
C PHE A 161 -12.26 2.51 19.00
N LYS A 162 -11.21 2.91 19.72
CA LYS A 162 -10.81 4.31 19.78
C LYS A 162 -10.48 4.86 18.39
N LEU A 163 -9.73 4.10 17.59
CA LEU A 163 -9.39 4.53 16.23
C LEU A 163 -10.66 4.70 15.38
N ALA A 164 -11.53 3.68 15.32
CA ALA A 164 -12.75 3.71 14.50
C ALA A 164 -13.80 4.74 14.93
N GLN A 165 -13.74 5.21 16.18
CA GLN A 165 -14.66 6.22 16.73
C GLN A 165 -14.13 7.65 16.58
N GLY A 166 -12.85 7.81 16.22
CA GLY A 166 -12.25 9.11 15.96
C GLY A 166 -12.78 9.73 14.66
N SER A 167 -12.51 11.02 14.48
CA SER A 167 -12.75 11.66 13.19
C SER A 167 -11.75 11.19 12.13
N PRO A 168 -12.06 11.34 10.82
CA PRO A 168 -11.15 10.95 9.75
C PRO A 168 -9.75 11.58 9.83
N SER A 169 -9.65 12.79 10.37
CA SER A 169 -8.37 13.46 10.66
C SER A 169 -7.64 12.77 11.81
N ALA A 170 -8.32 12.56 12.94
CA ALA A 170 -7.77 11.86 14.11
C ALA A 170 -7.25 10.45 13.76
N GLU A 171 -7.97 9.70 12.91
CA GLU A 171 -7.49 8.42 12.38
C GLU A 171 -6.21 8.59 11.55
N ALA A 172 -6.16 9.58 10.65
CA ALA A 172 -4.98 9.86 9.84
C ALA A 172 -3.77 10.22 10.71
N TYR A 173 -3.92 11.08 11.71
CA TYR A 173 -2.83 11.50 12.60
C TYR A 173 -2.37 10.38 13.53
N SER A 174 -3.29 9.52 13.98
CA SER A 174 -2.93 8.30 14.72
C SER A 174 -2.08 7.35 13.85
N ILE A 175 -2.55 7.03 12.63
CA ILE A 175 -1.86 6.12 11.71
C ILE A 175 -0.56 6.73 11.19
N GLY A 176 -0.56 8.03 10.90
CA GLY A 176 0.60 8.78 10.43
C GLY A 176 1.69 8.96 11.49
N VAL A 177 1.43 8.54 12.73
CA VAL A 177 2.30 8.76 13.90
C VAL A 177 2.60 10.26 14.04
N LEU A 178 1.54 11.07 13.96
CA LEU A 178 1.46 12.54 14.00
C LEU A 178 2.22 13.31 12.89
N ASP A 179 3.32 12.79 12.37
CA ASP A 179 4.24 13.56 11.52
C ASP A 179 4.04 13.33 10.01
N SER A 180 3.36 12.26 9.61
CA SER A 180 3.30 11.83 8.20
C SER A 180 1.97 12.12 7.51
N VAL A 181 1.11 12.97 8.09
CA VAL A 181 -0.21 13.27 7.52
C VAL A 181 -0.12 14.40 6.49
N LYS A 182 -0.72 14.16 5.31
CA LYS A 182 -0.95 15.18 4.30
C LYS A 182 -2.43 15.52 4.23
N LEU A 183 -2.77 16.80 4.34
CA LEU A 183 -4.09 17.33 3.97
C LEU A 183 -4.09 17.82 2.52
N LEU A 184 -5.08 17.34 1.74
CA LEU A 184 -5.52 17.94 0.48
C LEU A 184 -6.90 18.55 0.71
N GLU A 185 -7.10 19.81 0.37
CA GLU A 185 -8.36 20.51 0.59
C GLU A 185 -8.74 21.35 -0.64
N GLY A 186 -10.01 21.29 -1.05
CA GLY A 186 -10.54 22.12 -2.13
C GLY A 186 -9.92 21.90 -3.50
N LEU A 187 -9.26 20.75 -3.72
CA LEU A 187 -8.64 20.42 -4.99
C LEU A 187 -9.64 19.77 -5.96
N PRO A 188 -9.52 20.05 -7.27
CA PRO A 188 -10.20 19.23 -8.28
C PRO A 188 -9.82 17.76 -8.13
N TYR A 189 -10.77 16.86 -8.35
CA TYR A 189 -10.56 15.43 -8.16
C TYR A 189 -9.38 14.86 -8.97
N SER A 190 -9.14 15.39 -10.18
CA SER A 190 -7.96 15.03 -10.98
C SER A 190 -6.64 15.34 -10.26
N LYS A 191 -6.55 16.45 -9.52
CA LYS A 191 -5.36 16.82 -8.74
C LYS A 191 -5.16 15.95 -7.52
N VAL A 192 -6.24 15.46 -6.92
CA VAL A 192 -6.18 14.43 -5.86
C VAL A 192 -5.57 13.14 -6.43
N LEU A 193 -6.03 12.66 -7.58
CA LEU A 193 -5.46 11.45 -8.20
C LEU A 193 -4.00 11.65 -8.62
N GLU A 194 -3.67 12.80 -9.23
CA GLU A 194 -2.29 13.15 -9.58
C GLU A 194 -1.37 13.13 -8.35
N TYR A 195 -1.82 13.61 -7.19
CA TYR A 195 -1.04 13.55 -5.96
C TYR A 195 -0.56 12.12 -5.67
N PHE A 196 -1.46 11.14 -5.63
CA PHE A 196 -1.10 9.75 -5.35
C PHE A 196 -0.21 9.13 -6.44
N LEU A 197 -0.43 9.46 -7.71
CA LEU A 197 0.39 8.96 -8.82
C LEU A 197 1.87 9.38 -8.70
N THR A 198 2.15 10.52 -8.05
CA THR A 198 3.53 10.96 -7.77
C THR A 198 4.17 10.30 -6.53
N ARG A 199 3.42 9.48 -5.77
CA ARG A 199 3.93 8.83 -4.55
C ARG A 199 4.52 7.45 -4.85
N ASN A 200 5.14 6.83 -3.86
CA ASN A 200 5.66 5.46 -3.97
C ASN A 200 4.52 4.45 -4.04
N ASP A 201 4.77 3.32 -4.70
CA ASP A 201 3.85 2.17 -4.63
C ASP A 201 3.67 1.73 -3.17
N GLY A 202 2.43 1.42 -2.79
CA GLY A 202 2.10 1.10 -1.41
C GLY A 202 0.64 1.37 -1.06
N LEU A 203 0.37 1.21 0.24
CA LEU A 203 -0.93 1.42 0.84
C LEU A 203 -0.94 2.71 1.66
N TYR A 204 -1.97 3.50 1.46
CA TYR A 204 -2.22 4.75 2.16
C TYR A 204 -3.56 4.66 2.87
N PHE A 205 -3.64 5.14 4.10
CA PHE A 205 -4.91 5.49 4.70
C PHE A 205 -5.40 6.81 4.11
N VAL A 206 -6.71 6.91 3.90
CA VAL A 206 -7.39 8.16 3.56
C VAL A 206 -8.58 8.40 4.50
N GLY A 207 -8.57 9.55 5.14
CA GLY A 207 -9.69 10.12 5.88
C GLY A 207 -10.37 11.20 5.03
N LEU A 208 -11.65 11.00 4.70
CA LEU A 208 -12.49 11.88 3.90
C LEU A 208 -13.45 12.67 4.81
N ASP A 209 -14.31 13.54 4.27
CA ASP A 209 -15.24 14.33 5.08
C ASP A 209 -16.21 13.47 5.91
N TYR A 210 -16.65 12.32 5.37
CA TYR A 210 -17.64 11.43 6.03
C TYR A 210 -17.31 9.95 5.90
N HIS A 211 -16.09 9.62 5.48
CA HIS A 211 -15.74 8.26 5.12
C HIS A 211 -14.23 8.00 5.26
N VAL A 212 -13.84 6.75 5.40
CA VAL A 212 -12.42 6.37 5.47
C VAL A 212 -12.16 5.09 4.70
N GLY A 213 -10.91 4.87 4.32
CA GLY A 213 -10.50 3.63 3.67
C GLY A 213 -9.02 3.63 3.32
N PHE A 214 -8.66 2.76 2.38
CA PHE A 214 -7.30 2.66 1.87
C PHE A 214 -7.21 3.05 0.40
N ILE A 215 -6.15 3.76 0.03
CA ILE A 215 -5.70 3.86 -1.36
C ILE A 215 -4.52 2.92 -1.56
N LEU A 216 -4.69 1.95 -2.45
CA LEU A 216 -3.61 1.12 -2.97
C LEU A 216 -3.07 1.76 -4.24
N LYS A 217 -1.80 2.15 -4.23
CA LYS A 217 -1.09 2.69 -5.38
C LYS A 217 -0.10 1.65 -5.90
N TYR A 218 -0.20 1.33 -7.19
CA TYR A 218 0.74 0.46 -7.89
C TYR A 218 1.00 0.98 -9.31
N SER A 219 2.23 1.37 -9.60
CA SER A 219 2.57 2.06 -10.85
C SER A 219 1.61 3.24 -11.12
N GLU A 220 0.97 3.29 -12.30
CA GLU A 220 0.02 4.33 -12.69
C GLU A 220 -1.44 4.00 -12.29
N ARG A 221 -1.64 3.12 -11.30
CA ARG A 221 -2.97 2.64 -10.88
C ARG A 221 -3.26 2.99 -9.43
N LEU A 222 -4.51 3.32 -9.17
CA LEU A 222 -5.05 3.66 -7.86
C LEU A 222 -6.36 2.91 -7.64
N TYR A 223 -6.47 2.23 -6.50
CA TYR A 223 -7.68 1.53 -6.08
C TYR A 223 -8.08 1.99 -4.69
N PHE A 224 -9.37 2.26 -4.52
CA PHE A 224 -9.96 2.55 -3.23
C PHE A 224 -10.53 1.25 -2.64
N ILE A 225 -10.07 0.92 -1.43
CA ILE A 225 -10.51 -0.25 -0.68
C ILE A 225 -11.19 0.23 0.58
N HIS A 226 -12.49 -0.06 0.72
CA HIS A 226 -13.30 0.51 1.78
C HIS A 226 -14.55 -0.33 2.07
N SER A 227 -15.15 -0.12 3.24
CA SER A 227 -16.53 -0.54 3.50
C SER A 227 -17.48 0.47 2.89
N ASN A 228 -18.06 0.16 1.73
CA ASN A 228 -18.84 1.08 0.91
C ASN A 228 -20.23 1.29 1.50
N TYR A 229 -20.64 2.55 1.67
CA TYR A 229 -21.94 2.96 2.22
C TYR A 229 -22.97 3.36 1.14
N LEU A 230 -22.53 3.51 -0.12
CA LEU A 230 -23.35 3.90 -1.26
C LEU A 230 -24.01 2.67 -1.91
N ASP A 231 -23.54 2.26 -3.09
CA ASP A 231 -24.21 1.28 -3.95
C ASP A 231 -24.15 -0.15 -3.41
N SER A 232 -22.94 -0.69 -3.28
CA SER A 232 -22.72 -2.11 -2.97
C SER A 232 -23.00 -2.46 -1.50
N LYS A 233 -23.02 -1.45 -0.61
CA LYS A 233 -23.24 -1.59 0.84
C LYS A 233 -22.42 -2.71 1.48
N CYS A 234 -21.16 -2.84 1.09
CA CYS A 234 -20.23 -3.84 1.61
C CYS A 234 -18.77 -3.45 1.38
N VAL A 235 -17.85 -4.22 1.95
CA VAL A 235 -16.41 -4.06 1.66
C VAL A 235 -16.11 -4.43 0.22
N VAL A 236 -15.46 -3.50 -0.50
CA VAL A 236 -15.08 -3.61 -1.90
C VAL A 236 -13.69 -3.04 -2.16
N VAL A 237 -13.15 -3.39 -3.33
CA VAL A 237 -12.04 -2.69 -3.98
C VAL A 237 -12.52 -2.20 -5.34
N GLU A 238 -12.27 -0.93 -5.66
CA GLU A 238 -12.68 -0.32 -6.93
C GLU A 238 -11.64 0.67 -7.44
N PRO A 239 -11.56 0.94 -8.76
CA PRO A 239 -10.65 1.96 -9.27
C PRO A 239 -10.97 3.32 -8.66
N ALA A 240 -9.98 3.96 -8.03
CA ALA A 240 -10.18 5.24 -7.35
C ALA A 240 -10.73 6.30 -8.32
N LYS A 241 -10.25 6.30 -9.57
CA LYS A 241 -10.70 7.24 -10.62
C LYS A 241 -12.23 7.26 -10.83
N SER A 242 -12.91 6.13 -10.63
CA SER A 242 -14.36 5.98 -10.82
C SER A 242 -15.13 5.78 -9.51
N SER A 243 -14.46 5.88 -8.36
CA SER A 243 -15.10 5.73 -7.04
C SER A 243 -15.80 7.03 -6.64
N GLU A 244 -17.12 6.99 -6.57
CA GLU A 244 -17.91 8.11 -6.01
C GLU A 244 -17.63 8.28 -4.52
N ALA A 245 -17.45 7.17 -3.79
CA ALA A 245 -17.17 7.17 -2.36
C ALA A 245 -15.80 7.75 -1.99
N PHE A 246 -14.88 7.91 -2.95
CA PHE A 246 -13.58 8.54 -2.73
C PHE A 246 -13.59 10.06 -2.99
N PHE A 247 -14.65 10.61 -3.59
CA PHE A 247 -14.77 12.05 -3.78
C PHE A 247 -14.99 12.76 -2.43
N SER A 248 -14.18 13.78 -2.13
CA SER A 248 -14.21 14.51 -0.86
C SER A 248 -13.60 15.91 -1.02
N TYR A 249 -14.06 16.88 -0.22
CA TYR A 249 -13.50 18.23 -0.19
C TYR A 249 -12.20 18.26 0.61
N ARG A 250 -12.15 17.55 1.75
CA ARG A 250 -10.94 17.31 2.56
C ARG A 250 -10.50 15.86 2.47
N ILE A 251 -9.20 15.64 2.33
CA ILE A 251 -8.60 14.31 2.33
C ILE A 251 -7.33 14.35 3.20
N TYR A 252 -7.40 13.69 4.34
CA TYR A 252 -6.25 13.42 5.22
C TYR A 252 -5.60 12.12 4.79
N ILE A 253 -4.30 12.14 4.50
CA ILE A 253 -3.59 11.00 3.91
C ILE A 253 -2.46 10.62 4.85
N ALA A 254 -2.43 9.37 5.27
CA ALA A 254 -1.30 8.79 6.01
C ALA A 254 -0.73 7.61 5.25
N ASP A 255 0.57 7.62 5.01
CA ASP A 255 1.28 6.48 4.41
C ASP A 255 1.37 5.34 5.43
N ILE A 256 1.06 4.10 4.99
CA ILE A 256 1.10 2.92 5.83
C ILE A 256 2.37 2.10 5.57
N THR A 257 2.68 1.84 4.31
CA THR A 257 3.67 0.83 3.90
C THR A 257 5.01 1.41 3.43
N SER A 258 5.12 2.74 3.39
CA SER A 258 6.38 3.49 3.19
C SER A 258 6.67 4.48 4.34
N ASN A 259 5.76 4.63 5.32
CA ASN A 259 6.01 5.37 6.55
C ASN A 259 6.96 4.60 7.48
N LYS A 260 8.24 4.97 7.47
CA LYS A 260 9.30 4.33 8.26
C LYS A 260 9.02 4.37 9.77
N ASN A 261 8.38 5.41 10.29
CA ASN A 261 8.08 5.51 11.72
C ASN A 261 6.98 4.54 12.11
N LEU A 262 5.88 4.51 11.36
CA LEU A 262 4.80 3.56 11.57
C LEU A 262 5.29 2.11 11.44
N ILE A 263 6.10 1.81 10.41
CA ILE A 263 6.65 0.46 10.21
C ILE A 263 7.57 0.08 11.37
N LYS A 264 8.42 0.99 11.86
CA LYS A 264 9.24 0.71 13.05
C LYS A 264 8.36 0.45 14.28
N SER A 265 7.30 1.22 14.49
CA SER A 265 6.32 0.96 15.57
C SER A 265 5.67 -0.41 15.42
N TRP A 266 5.33 -0.83 14.20
CA TRP A 266 4.86 -2.18 13.92
C TRP A 266 5.92 -3.21 14.31
N ILE A 267 7.13 -3.14 13.74
CA ILE A 267 8.23 -4.09 14.01
C ILE A 267 8.47 -4.23 15.52
N LEU A 268 8.56 -3.11 16.24
CA LEU A 268 8.90 -3.07 17.67
C LEU A 268 7.71 -3.31 18.60
N ASP A 269 6.51 -3.51 18.05
CA ASP A 269 5.27 -3.65 18.83
C ASP A 269 4.91 -2.42 19.68
N SER A 270 5.44 -1.25 19.31
CA SER A 270 5.14 0.01 19.98
C SER A 270 3.65 0.32 19.84
N LYS A 271 3.03 0.72 20.96
CA LYS A 271 1.65 1.18 20.96
C LYS A 271 1.52 2.42 20.08
N ILE A 272 0.54 2.39 19.18
CA ILE A 272 0.10 3.55 18.42
C ILE A 272 -0.87 4.32 19.30
N GLU A 273 -0.50 5.55 19.64
CA GLU A 273 -1.39 6.44 20.36
C GLU A 273 -2.51 6.91 19.43
N ILE A 274 -3.74 6.75 19.91
CA ILE A 274 -4.92 7.25 19.20
C ILE A 274 -5.17 8.66 19.72
N VAL A 275 -5.09 9.62 18.81
CA VAL A 275 -5.35 11.03 19.11
C VAL A 275 -6.83 11.33 19.00
N ASP A 276 -7.29 12.28 19.79
CA ASP A 276 -8.62 12.86 19.65
C ASP A 276 -8.53 14.18 18.86
N GLU A 277 -9.65 14.65 18.32
CA GLU A 277 -9.67 15.90 17.54
C GLU A 277 -9.31 17.14 18.38
N SER A 278 -9.47 17.06 19.70
CA SER A 278 -9.00 18.09 20.64
C SER A 278 -7.48 18.19 20.73
N ASP A 279 -6.74 17.18 20.26
CA ASP A 279 -5.28 17.10 20.33
C ASP A 279 -4.59 17.66 19.07
N LEU A 280 -5.37 18.00 18.03
CA LEU A 280 -4.93 18.45 16.70
C LEU A 280 -5.08 19.97 16.51
#